data_AF-A0A1V4YTE9-F1
#
_entry.id   AF-A0A1V4YTE9-F1
#
_cell.length_a   1.000
_cell.length_b   1.000
_cell.length_c   1.000
_cell.angle_alpha   90.00
_cell.angle_beta   90.00
_cell.angle_gamma   90.00
#
_symmetry.space_group_name_H-M   'P 1'
#
loop_
_entity.id
_entity.type
_entity.pdbx_description
1 polymer ?
#
loop_
_entity_poly.entity_id
_entity_poly.type
_entity_poly.pdbx_seq_one_letter_code
_entity_poly.pdbx_strand_id
1 'polypeptide(L)'
;MNLELNKKKASEMFGVSGKNVQHFKMDTPDKNHVEGWICKSRQSNMGSLIIDTVNFVKTWQFVRGMPKLQYLDNDKDNPQDVNILHKEDGTNIVMFPLLFNEGEYAETLFKTRLMPYCNDNWLDKVNKVITDNHFKAVEKERLSFSYELYGIQNKHEVQYQYQDIPELNLDLLTILMQGKSLRYDEMMCIANKYKLKTVLKAFDVNIDDNLEGIMKYWGDPTDGLCDRTYDYLPDVEPHGKTLTELYHDVESFFEKMNMKFQDKHQGGIITEGSVWHYGLEENHMKKCKAMSVREGHIKQACGIPHHDIRKALIKVDENTDKDLSETKIEYILTNVKDELSEEYDKIMIDDKRTEDKIKSVLGKYLRKVHIDAEMEQIIQRIHNEIDPDSSPADKMRVFAQLYPNMRKQSKTVYQALVSM
;
A
#
# COMPACT_ATOMS: atom_id res chain seq x y z
N MET A 1 39.84 -6.82 -2.67
CA MET A 1 39.99 -5.94 -1.49
C MET A 1 38.72 -6.12 -0.66
N ASN A 2 38.77 -6.93 0.41
CA ASN A 2 37.60 -7.30 1.21
C ASN A 2 37.23 -6.17 2.19
N LEU A 3 36.58 -5.12 1.69
CA LEU A 3 35.98 -4.12 2.57
C LEU A 3 34.73 -4.74 3.21
N GLU A 4 34.82 -4.98 4.51
CA GLU A 4 33.67 -5.36 5.34
C GLU A 4 32.63 -4.23 5.30
N LEU A 5 31.39 -4.55 4.91
CA LEU A 5 30.32 -3.57 4.90
C LEU A 5 29.88 -3.31 6.34
N ASN A 6 30.24 -2.14 6.84
CA ASN A 6 29.77 -1.68 8.13
C ASN A 6 28.66 -0.63 7.97
N LYS A 7 28.00 -0.29 9.09
CA LYS A 7 26.93 0.68 9.15
C LYS A 7 27.27 2.00 8.47
N LYS A 8 28.50 2.51 8.65
CA LYS A 8 28.96 3.77 8.05
C LYS A 8 28.97 3.65 6.53
N LYS A 9 29.53 2.57 5.98
CA LYS A 9 29.58 2.36 4.53
C LYS A 9 28.19 2.15 3.93
N ALA A 10 27.31 1.40 4.60
CA ALA A 10 25.92 1.25 4.15
C ALA A 10 25.18 2.60 4.14
N SER A 11 25.42 3.44 5.16
CA SER A 11 24.87 4.80 5.23
C SER A 11 25.34 5.69 4.08
N GLU A 12 26.63 5.65 3.75
CA GLU A 12 27.20 6.34 2.59
C GLU A 12 26.55 5.86 1.28
N MET A 13 26.40 4.54 1.11
CA MET A 13 25.80 3.96 -0.10
C MET A 13 24.32 4.33 -0.26
N PHE A 14 23.56 4.36 0.84
CA PHE A 14 22.19 4.84 0.81
C PHE A 14 22.09 6.37 0.72
N GLY A 15 23.17 7.12 0.94
CA GLY A 15 23.15 8.58 0.99
C GLY A 15 22.38 9.14 2.19
N VAL A 16 22.38 8.43 3.34
CA VAL A 16 21.58 8.79 4.53
C VAL A 16 22.43 8.77 5.81
N SER A 17 21.92 9.37 6.88
CA SER A 17 22.53 9.23 8.21
C SER A 17 22.41 7.80 8.73
N GLY A 18 23.44 7.32 9.44
CA GLY A 18 23.44 5.97 10.00
C GLY A 18 22.31 5.68 10.99
N LYS A 19 21.67 6.68 11.60
CA LYS A 19 20.45 6.45 12.40
C LYS A 19 19.31 5.84 11.58
N ASN A 20 19.30 6.09 10.27
CA ASN A 20 18.29 5.59 9.33
C ASN A 20 18.70 4.26 8.67
N VAL A 21 19.74 3.59 9.19
CA VAL A 21 20.21 2.31 8.65
C VAL A 21 20.21 1.28 9.76
N GLN A 22 19.59 0.14 9.46
CA GLN A 22 19.43 -0.97 10.38
C GLN A 22 20.04 -2.23 9.76
N HIS A 23 20.81 -2.98 10.56
CA HIS A 23 21.30 -4.29 10.17
C HIS A 23 20.18 -5.32 10.29
N PHE A 24 20.13 -6.29 9.38
CA PHE A 24 19.21 -7.42 9.46
C PHE A 24 19.94 -8.75 9.23
N LYS A 25 19.36 -9.81 9.79
CA LYS A 25 19.72 -11.20 9.54
C LYS A 25 18.42 -11.98 9.40
N MET A 26 18.35 -12.87 8.44
CA MET A 26 17.17 -13.70 8.22
C MET A 26 17.54 -15.04 7.58
N ASP A 27 16.73 -16.04 7.85
CA ASP A 27 16.76 -17.32 7.14
C ASP A 27 15.61 -17.33 6.14
N THR A 28 15.90 -17.77 4.92
CA THR A 28 14.90 -17.80 3.84
C THR A 28 14.16 -19.14 3.80
N PRO A 29 13.06 -19.25 3.03
CA PRO A 29 12.35 -20.52 2.84
C PRO A 29 13.26 -21.67 2.37
N ASP A 30 14.20 -21.38 1.46
CA ASP A 30 15.18 -22.36 0.97
C ASP A 30 16.38 -22.54 1.91
N LYS A 31 16.28 -22.05 3.15
CA LYS A 31 17.28 -22.14 4.22
C LYS A 31 18.60 -21.43 3.90
N ASN A 32 18.55 -20.38 3.07
CA ASN A 32 19.69 -19.51 2.88
C ASN A 32 19.80 -18.54 4.06
N HIS A 33 21.02 -18.35 4.57
CA HIS A 33 21.31 -17.38 5.62
C HIS A 33 21.66 -16.04 4.99
N VAL A 34 20.83 -15.02 5.17
CA VAL A 34 21.00 -13.70 4.52
C VAL A 34 21.23 -12.62 5.56
N GLU A 35 22.29 -11.83 5.38
CA GLU A 35 22.58 -10.65 6.19
C GLU A 35 22.76 -9.39 5.33
N GLY A 36 22.47 -8.23 5.93
CA GLY A 36 22.65 -6.96 5.25
C GLY A 36 22.09 -5.77 6.01
N TRP A 37 21.79 -4.71 5.25
CA TRP A 37 21.35 -3.43 5.77
C TRP A 37 20.09 -2.94 5.07
N ILE A 38 19.16 -2.38 5.81
CA ILE A 38 17.95 -1.73 5.29
C ILE A 38 17.97 -0.23 5.57
N CYS A 39 17.57 0.55 4.57
CA CYS A 39 17.36 1.99 4.69
C CYS A 39 15.96 2.30 5.21
N LYS A 40 15.88 2.95 6.37
CA LYS A 40 14.65 3.43 7.01
C LYS A 40 14.42 4.93 6.78
N SER A 41 15.27 5.58 5.97
CA SER A 41 15.13 7.01 5.65
C SER A 41 13.93 7.24 4.74
N ARG A 42 13.21 8.37 4.91
CA ARG A 42 12.08 8.76 4.04
C ARG A 42 12.50 9.37 2.69
N GLN A 43 13.78 9.32 2.38
CA GLN A 43 14.32 9.82 1.12
C GLN A 43 14.13 8.78 -0.01
N SER A 44 14.77 9.00 -1.15
CA SER A 44 14.66 8.15 -2.34
C SER A 44 14.96 6.67 -2.09
N ASN A 45 15.82 6.34 -1.13
CA ASN A 45 16.22 4.97 -0.81
C ASN A 45 15.35 4.26 0.25
N MET A 46 14.20 4.81 0.64
CA MET A 46 13.32 4.20 1.65
C MET A 46 13.04 2.71 1.36
N GLY A 47 13.26 1.85 2.36
CA GLY A 47 13.00 0.42 2.26
C GLY A 47 13.98 -0.36 1.38
N SER A 48 15.05 0.26 0.88
CA SER A 48 16.05 -0.43 0.07
C SER A 48 16.97 -1.28 0.93
N LEU A 49 17.46 -2.40 0.38
CA LEU A 49 18.38 -3.31 1.02
C LEU A 49 19.76 -3.26 0.36
N ILE A 50 20.80 -3.44 1.17
CA ILE A 50 22.12 -3.89 0.71
C ILE A 50 22.35 -5.25 1.37
N ILE A 51 22.28 -6.32 0.59
CA ILE A 51 22.63 -7.67 1.03
C ILE A 51 24.14 -7.81 0.86
N ASP A 52 24.83 -8.14 1.95
CA ASP A 52 26.29 -8.24 1.98
C ASP A 52 26.81 -9.66 2.26
N THR A 53 25.93 -10.55 2.71
CA THR A 53 26.29 -11.92 3.07
C THR A 53 25.15 -12.87 2.73
N VAL A 54 25.47 -13.96 2.04
CA VAL A 54 24.56 -15.09 1.78
C VAL A 54 25.31 -16.38 2.09
N ASN A 55 24.75 -17.25 2.92
CA ASN A 55 25.36 -18.52 3.35
C ASN A 55 26.80 -18.36 3.86
N PHE A 56 27.02 -17.33 4.68
CA PHE A 56 28.33 -16.97 5.25
C PHE A 56 29.40 -16.57 4.22
N VAL A 57 29.03 -16.41 2.94
CA VAL A 57 29.89 -15.90 1.88
C VAL A 57 29.54 -14.43 1.62
N LYS A 58 30.58 -13.58 1.55
CA LYS A 58 30.40 -12.17 1.22
C LYS A 58 29.88 -12.03 -0.20
N THR A 59 28.78 -11.31 -0.36
CA THR A 59 28.17 -10.95 -1.64
C THR A 59 27.85 -9.46 -1.66
N TRP A 60 27.38 -8.97 -2.79
CA TRP A 60 26.96 -7.57 -2.93
C TRP A 60 25.73 -7.50 -3.82
N GLN A 61 24.59 -7.22 -3.21
CA GLN A 61 23.35 -7.02 -3.95
C GLN A 61 22.58 -5.82 -3.39
N PHE A 62 22.22 -4.89 -4.27
CA PHE A 62 21.33 -3.80 -3.94
C PHE A 62 19.90 -4.13 -4.39
N VAL A 63 18.96 -4.13 -3.44
CA VAL A 63 17.53 -4.33 -3.71
C VAL A 63 16.83 -3.01 -3.46
N ARG A 64 16.27 -2.42 -4.52
CA ARG A 64 15.60 -1.12 -4.39
C ARG A 64 14.23 -1.30 -3.73
N GLY A 65 13.95 -0.50 -2.71
CA GLY A 65 12.59 -0.34 -2.18
C GLY A 65 11.79 0.64 -3.03
N MET A 66 10.47 0.51 -3.01
CA MET A 66 9.57 1.49 -3.62
C MET A 66 9.78 2.86 -2.94
N PRO A 67 10.24 3.90 -3.66
CA PRO A 67 10.48 5.20 -3.05
C PRO A 67 9.18 5.81 -2.54
N LYS A 68 9.30 6.75 -1.59
CA LYS A 68 8.15 7.54 -1.15
C LYS A 68 7.67 8.42 -2.31
N LEU A 69 6.47 8.14 -2.81
CA LEU A 69 5.85 8.94 -3.86
C LEU A 69 5.51 10.35 -3.35
N GLN A 70 5.94 11.34 -4.12
CA GLN A 70 5.66 12.76 -3.90
C GLN A 70 4.50 13.21 -4.80
N TYR A 71 3.88 14.33 -4.46
CA TYR A 71 2.97 15.02 -5.37
C TYR A 71 3.77 15.71 -6.48
N LEU A 72 3.10 16.01 -7.60
CA LEU A 72 3.69 16.81 -8.67
C LEU A 72 4.07 18.20 -8.15
N ASP A 73 5.30 18.64 -8.42
CA ASP A 73 5.87 19.94 -8.06
C ASP A 73 6.02 20.76 -9.35
N ASN A 74 5.18 21.79 -9.51
CA ASN A 74 5.08 22.59 -10.73
C ASN A 74 6.39 23.28 -11.13
N ASP A 75 7.31 23.50 -10.18
CA ASP A 75 8.59 24.17 -10.44
C ASP A 75 9.72 23.19 -10.81
N LYS A 76 9.57 21.90 -10.47
CA LYS A 76 10.65 20.89 -10.61
C LYS A 76 10.31 19.76 -11.57
N ASP A 77 9.04 19.42 -11.69
CA ASP A 77 8.59 18.32 -12.54
C ASP A 77 8.14 18.85 -13.90
N ASN A 78 8.53 18.14 -14.96
CA ASN A 78 8.09 18.41 -16.32
C ASN A 78 7.56 17.09 -16.92
N PRO A 79 6.30 16.71 -16.63
CA PRO A 79 5.79 15.41 -17.04
C PRO A 79 5.73 15.29 -18.57
N GLN A 80 6.14 14.13 -19.09
CA GLN A 80 6.14 13.76 -20.51
C GLN A 80 5.80 12.28 -20.61
N ASP A 81 5.10 11.86 -21.69
CA ASP A 81 4.67 10.46 -21.88
C ASP A 81 3.92 9.90 -20.66
N VAL A 82 2.84 10.59 -20.30
CA VAL A 82 2.11 10.35 -19.05
C VAL A 82 1.20 9.13 -19.18
N ASN A 83 1.32 8.24 -18.22
CA ASN A 83 0.40 7.14 -17.97
C ASN A 83 -0.22 7.32 -16.58
N ILE A 84 -1.54 7.45 -16.53
CA ILE A 84 -2.27 7.69 -15.27
C ILE A 84 -2.87 6.36 -14.80
N LEU A 85 -2.30 5.81 -13.74
CA LEU A 85 -2.69 4.51 -13.18
C LEU A 85 -3.54 4.72 -11.93
N HIS A 86 -4.54 3.88 -11.70
CA HIS A 86 -5.34 3.93 -10.49
C HIS A 86 -4.46 3.63 -9.27
N LYS A 87 -4.59 4.46 -8.23
CA LYS A 87 -3.85 4.27 -7.00
C LYS A 87 -4.66 3.36 -6.08
N GLU A 88 -4.27 2.10 -6.07
CA GLU A 88 -4.74 1.16 -5.06
C GLU A 88 -4.25 1.56 -3.65
N ASP A 89 -5.08 1.22 -2.66
CA ASP A 89 -4.88 1.48 -1.24
C ASP A 89 -4.69 0.14 -0.53
N GLY A 90 -3.44 -0.29 -0.48
CA GLY A 90 -3.05 -1.58 0.04
C GLY A 90 -1.67 -1.56 0.67
N THR A 91 -1.04 -2.74 0.61
CA THR A 91 0.29 -2.96 1.16
C THR A 91 1.25 -3.22 0.00
N ASN A 92 2.31 -2.43 -0.07
CA ASN A 92 3.34 -2.62 -1.08
C ASN A 92 4.19 -3.87 -0.77
N ILE A 93 4.21 -4.81 -1.70
CA ILE A 93 5.01 -6.04 -1.64
C ILE A 93 6.07 -5.96 -2.74
N VAL A 94 7.35 -6.03 -2.35
CA VAL A 94 8.45 -6.12 -3.32
C VAL A 94 8.93 -7.56 -3.39
N MET A 95 8.84 -8.15 -4.58
CA MET A 95 9.44 -9.42 -4.93
C MET A 95 10.81 -9.17 -5.55
N PHE A 96 11.85 -9.89 -5.14
CA PHE A 96 13.19 -9.70 -5.69
C PHE A 96 13.97 -11.02 -5.71
N PRO A 97 14.92 -11.19 -6.65
CA PRO A 97 15.74 -12.38 -6.68
C PRO A 97 16.77 -12.30 -5.56
N LEU A 98 17.02 -13.37 -4.82
CA LEU A 98 18.24 -13.52 -4.04
C LEU A 98 19.35 -13.96 -5.00
N LEU A 99 20.43 -13.18 -5.07
CA LEU A 99 21.56 -13.48 -5.93
C LEU A 99 22.78 -13.91 -5.10
N PHE A 100 23.40 -15.01 -5.51
CA PHE A 100 24.58 -15.63 -4.89
C PHE A 100 25.70 -15.80 -5.93
N ASN A 101 26.93 -16.12 -5.53
CA ASN A 101 28.05 -16.50 -6.42
C ASN A 101 28.10 -15.75 -7.76
N GLU A 102 28.48 -14.48 -7.77
CA GLU A 102 28.62 -13.71 -9.02
C GLU A 102 27.30 -13.52 -9.81
N GLY A 103 26.14 -13.60 -9.14
CA GLY A 103 24.83 -13.29 -9.73
C GLY A 103 24.00 -14.51 -10.15
N GLU A 104 24.36 -15.70 -9.67
CA GLU A 104 23.50 -16.88 -9.72
C GLU A 104 22.22 -16.65 -8.93
N TYR A 105 21.08 -17.01 -9.52
CA TYR A 105 19.79 -16.95 -8.85
C TYR A 105 19.71 -18.07 -7.81
N ALA A 106 19.43 -17.72 -6.57
CA ALA A 106 19.21 -18.68 -5.49
C ALA A 106 17.71 -18.95 -5.29
N GLU A 107 16.92 -17.91 -5.01
CA GLU A 107 15.47 -18.01 -4.82
C GLU A 107 14.79 -16.64 -5.02
N THR A 108 13.46 -16.59 -4.96
CA THR A 108 12.69 -15.34 -4.95
C THR A 108 12.23 -15.01 -3.54
N LEU A 109 12.56 -13.81 -3.07
CA LEU A 109 12.18 -13.31 -1.75
C LEU A 109 11.15 -12.19 -1.86
N PHE A 110 10.40 -12.01 -0.78
CA PHE A 110 9.36 -11.00 -0.63
C PHE A 110 9.73 -10.07 0.51
N LYS A 111 9.42 -8.79 0.39
CA LYS A 111 9.52 -7.82 1.47
C LYS A 111 8.37 -6.84 1.47
N THR A 112 8.01 -6.33 2.66
CA THR A 112 7.19 -5.12 2.78
C THR A 112 8.08 -3.88 2.69
N ARG A 113 7.51 -2.67 2.81
CA ARG A 113 8.25 -1.42 2.62
C ARG A 113 9.47 -1.34 3.55
N LEU A 114 9.29 -1.46 4.87
CA LEU A 114 10.36 -1.26 5.85
C LEU A 114 10.86 -2.55 6.49
N MET A 115 10.42 -3.73 6.07
CA MET A 115 11.01 -5.00 6.53
C MET A 115 11.86 -5.60 5.42
N PRO A 116 12.94 -6.34 5.73
CA PRO A 116 13.75 -7.02 4.72
C PRO A 116 13.08 -8.30 4.19
N TYR A 117 12.01 -8.75 4.85
CA TYR A 117 11.21 -9.91 4.51
C TYR A 117 9.72 -9.62 4.65
N CYS A 118 8.89 -10.56 4.20
CA CYS A 118 7.44 -10.59 4.37
C CYS A 118 7.14 -11.52 5.55
N ASN A 119 6.54 -11.02 6.64
CA ASN A 119 6.16 -11.88 7.76
C ASN A 119 5.05 -12.86 7.36
N ASP A 120 4.77 -13.87 8.20
CA ASP A 120 3.83 -14.95 7.89
C ASP A 120 2.43 -14.43 7.52
N ASN A 121 1.94 -13.41 8.24
CA ASN A 121 0.62 -12.80 7.96
C ASN A 121 0.51 -12.24 6.53
N TRP A 122 1.57 -11.58 6.05
CA TRP A 122 1.59 -11.04 4.69
C TRP A 122 1.87 -12.12 3.66
N LEU A 123 2.77 -13.06 3.97
CA LEU A 123 3.10 -14.17 3.09
C LEU A 123 1.88 -15.05 2.82
N ASP A 124 1.06 -15.32 3.83
CA ASP A 124 -0.21 -16.05 3.69
C ASP A 124 -1.17 -15.36 2.71
N LYS A 125 -1.28 -14.03 2.78
CA LYS A 125 -2.09 -13.25 1.83
C LYS A 125 -1.50 -13.29 0.44
N VAL A 126 -0.18 -13.09 0.30
CA VAL A 126 0.51 -13.16 -0.99
C VAL A 126 0.31 -14.54 -1.64
N ASN A 127 0.44 -15.62 -0.87
CA ASN A 127 0.27 -16.99 -1.34
C ASN A 127 -1.12 -17.29 -1.92
N LYS A 128 -2.17 -16.55 -1.52
CA LYS A 128 -3.52 -16.69 -2.08
C LYS A 128 -3.67 -16.13 -3.50
N VAL A 129 -2.78 -15.22 -3.92
CA VAL A 129 -2.92 -14.45 -5.17
C VAL A 129 -1.70 -14.56 -6.10
N ILE A 130 -0.56 -14.99 -5.57
CA ILE A 130 0.67 -15.20 -6.35
C ILE A 130 0.51 -16.38 -7.31
N THR A 131 1.25 -16.35 -8.42
CA THR A 131 1.27 -17.42 -9.43
C THR A 131 2.69 -17.73 -9.86
N ASP A 132 2.93 -18.91 -10.45
CA ASP A 132 4.24 -19.32 -10.99
C ASP A 132 4.85 -18.32 -11.97
N ASN A 133 4.01 -17.56 -12.68
CA ASN A 133 4.48 -16.54 -13.61
C ASN A 133 5.22 -15.40 -12.91
N HIS A 134 4.82 -15.05 -11.68
CA HIS A 134 5.50 -14.04 -10.88
C HIS A 134 6.92 -14.50 -10.51
N PHE A 135 7.06 -15.76 -10.07
CA PHE A 135 8.37 -16.36 -9.77
C PHE A 135 9.26 -16.41 -11.01
N LYS A 136 8.72 -16.88 -12.15
CA LYS A 136 9.44 -16.91 -13.43
C LYS A 136 9.91 -15.53 -13.87
N ALA A 137 9.07 -14.50 -13.72
CA ALA A 137 9.46 -13.13 -14.08
C ALA A 137 10.66 -12.65 -13.25
N VAL A 138 10.62 -12.86 -11.93
CA VAL A 138 11.73 -12.48 -11.03
C VAL A 138 13.01 -13.27 -11.34
N GLU A 139 12.89 -14.58 -11.52
CA GLU A 139 14.03 -15.47 -11.83
C GLU A 139 14.72 -15.08 -13.15
N LYS A 140 13.93 -14.86 -14.21
CA LYS A 140 14.45 -14.62 -15.56
C LYS A 140 14.92 -13.19 -15.77
N GLU A 141 14.18 -12.20 -15.28
CA GLU A 141 14.55 -10.79 -15.46
C GLU A 141 15.62 -10.35 -14.44
N ARG A 142 15.71 -11.03 -13.29
CA ARG A 142 16.63 -10.69 -12.19
C ARG A 142 16.46 -9.25 -11.67
N LEU A 143 15.22 -8.75 -11.72
CA LEU A 143 14.83 -7.41 -11.27
C LEU A 143 13.93 -7.48 -10.02
N SER A 144 13.77 -6.35 -9.33
CA SER A 144 12.79 -6.26 -8.24
C SER A 144 11.43 -5.81 -8.79
N PHE A 145 10.36 -6.49 -8.41
CA PHE A 145 9.00 -6.23 -8.86
C PHE A 145 8.19 -5.72 -7.68
N SER A 146 7.64 -4.52 -7.80
CA SER A 146 6.86 -3.86 -6.76
C SER A 146 5.38 -4.02 -7.08
N TYR A 147 4.63 -4.64 -6.18
CA TYR A 147 3.20 -4.90 -6.30
C TYR A 147 2.43 -4.17 -5.22
N GLU A 148 1.14 -3.92 -5.47
CA GLU A 148 0.18 -3.60 -4.42
C GLU A 148 -0.66 -4.84 -4.12
N LEU A 149 -0.65 -5.26 -2.85
CA LEU A 149 -1.58 -6.24 -2.32
C LEU A 149 -2.77 -5.50 -1.72
N TYR A 150 -3.98 -5.66 -2.27
CA TYR A 150 -5.17 -4.90 -1.87
C TYR A 150 -6.45 -5.72 -1.98
N GLY A 151 -7.56 -5.22 -1.45
CA GLY A 151 -8.87 -5.88 -1.51
C GLY A 151 -9.58 -5.92 -0.15
N ILE A 152 -10.74 -6.58 -0.11
CA ILE A 152 -11.59 -6.70 1.09
C ILE A 152 -10.86 -7.36 2.26
N GLN A 153 -9.99 -8.35 1.98
CA GLN A 153 -9.17 -9.03 2.99
C GLN A 153 -7.93 -8.21 3.40
N ASN A 154 -7.59 -7.14 2.69
CA ASN A 154 -6.52 -6.21 3.07
C ASN A 154 -7.07 -4.81 3.34
N LYS A 155 -7.76 -4.67 4.48
CA LYS A 155 -8.52 -3.46 4.82
C LYS A 155 -7.62 -2.26 5.08
N HIS A 156 -7.68 -1.30 4.18
CA HIS A 156 -7.23 0.08 4.37
C HIS A 156 -8.44 1.02 4.39
N GLU A 157 -8.38 2.18 3.74
CA GLU A 157 -9.48 3.15 3.71
C GLU A 157 -10.46 2.92 2.58
N VAL A 158 -9.96 2.55 1.40
CA VAL A 158 -10.80 2.27 0.23
C VAL A 158 -11.76 1.13 0.53
N GLN A 159 -13.05 1.39 0.31
CA GLN A 159 -14.12 0.44 0.58
C GLN A 159 -14.31 -0.49 -0.61
N TYR A 160 -13.39 -1.43 -0.76
CA TYR A 160 -13.35 -2.37 -1.89
C TYR A 160 -14.57 -3.27 -2.03
N GLN A 161 -15.36 -3.47 -0.97
CA GLN A 161 -16.61 -4.25 -1.03
C GLN A 161 -17.71 -3.61 -1.88
N TYR A 162 -17.55 -2.35 -2.29
CA TYR A 162 -18.47 -1.64 -3.20
C TYR A 162 -17.92 -1.53 -4.62
N GLN A 163 -16.88 -2.29 -4.93
CA GLN A 163 -16.24 -2.36 -6.24
C GLN A 163 -16.30 -3.81 -6.72
N ASP A 164 -16.38 -4.00 -8.03
CA ASP A 164 -16.28 -5.33 -8.62
C ASP A 164 -14.81 -5.79 -8.68
N ILE A 165 -14.25 -6.10 -7.50
CA ILE A 165 -12.91 -6.68 -7.40
C ILE A 165 -12.91 -7.92 -6.51
N PRO A 166 -11.99 -8.87 -6.77
CA PRO A 166 -11.76 -10.00 -5.89
C PRO A 166 -11.48 -9.59 -4.44
N GLU A 167 -11.75 -10.49 -3.50
CA GLU A 167 -11.51 -10.27 -2.07
C GLU A 167 -10.05 -9.90 -1.75
N LEU A 168 -9.12 -10.33 -2.59
CA LEU A 168 -7.70 -10.02 -2.51
C LEU A 168 -7.10 -10.03 -3.92
N ASN A 169 -6.27 -9.04 -4.24
CA ASN A 169 -5.54 -8.92 -5.50
C ASN A 169 -4.08 -8.53 -5.26
N LEU A 170 -3.24 -8.83 -6.26
CA LEU A 170 -1.84 -8.45 -6.31
C LEU A 170 -1.53 -7.93 -7.71
N ASP A 171 -1.35 -6.62 -7.83
CA ASP A 171 -1.13 -5.97 -9.12
C ASP A 171 0.23 -5.29 -9.17
N LEU A 172 0.92 -5.43 -10.30
CA LEU A 172 2.24 -4.86 -10.53
C LEU A 172 2.13 -3.33 -10.62
N LEU A 173 2.84 -2.63 -9.74
CA LEU A 173 2.99 -1.17 -9.74
C LEU A 173 4.15 -0.76 -10.64
N THR A 174 5.31 -1.39 -10.46
CA THR A 174 6.54 -1.05 -11.18
C THR A 174 7.59 -2.15 -11.07
N ILE A 175 8.56 -2.13 -11.99
CA ILE A 175 9.78 -2.94 -11.95
C ILE A 175 10.98 -2.02 -11.71
N LEU A 176 11.85 -2.42 -10.79
CA LEU A 176 12.97 -1.63 -10.32
C LEU A 176 14.30 -2.28 -10.75
N MET A 177 15.13 -1.50 -11.45
CA MET A 177 16.48 -1.86 -11.89
C MET A 177 17.49 -0.91 -11.27
N GLN A 178 18.41 -1.44 -10.46
CA GLN A 178 19.56 -0.71 -9.90
C GLN A 178 19.23 0.67 -9.30
N GLY A 179 18.06 0.82 -8.67
CA GLY A 179 17.64 2.06 -8.03
C GLY A 179 16.71 2.96 -8.85
N LYS A 180 16.38 2.59 -10.09
CA LYS A 180 15.43 3.30 -10.97
C LYS A 180 14.22 2.44 -11.30
N SER A 181 13.07 3.08 -11.51
CA SER A 181 11.91 2.42 -12.12
C SER A 181 12.16 2.27 -13.61
N LEU A 182 11.89 1.09 -14.17
CA LEU A 182 11.82 0.92 -15.62
C LEU A 182 10.77 1.85 -16.21
N ARG A 183 10.97 2.24 -17.47
CA ARG A 183 9.96 2.99 -18.22
C ARG A 183 8.65 2.21 -18.26
N TYR A 184 7.53 2.92 -18.39
CA TYR A 184 6.21 2.29 -18.36
C TYR A 184 6.04 1.25 -19.49
N ASP A 185 6.48 1.55 -20.70
CA ASP A 185 6.42 0.63 -21.85
C ASP A 185 7.28 -0.63 -21.67
N GLU A 186 8.49 -0.48 -21.13
CA GLU A 186 9.37 -1.61 -20.78
C GLU A 186 8.73 -2.49 -19.69
N MET A 187 8.17 -1.87 -18.65
CA MET A 187 7.42 -2.56 -17.61
C MET A 187 6.24 -3.35 -18.20
N MET A 188 5.44 -2.72 -19.07
CA MET A 188 4.30 -3.38 -19.73
C MET A 188 4.75 -4.52 -20.64
N CYS A 189 5.89 -4.40 -21.32
CA CYS A 189 6.47 -5.47 -22.13
C CYS A 189 6.78 -6.71 -21.28
N ILE A 190 7.44 -6.52 -20.13
CA ILE A 190 7.72 -7.60 -19.18
C ILE A 190 6.42 -8.17 -18.60
N ALA A 191 5.50 -7.31 -18.16
CA ALA A 191 4.21 -7.73 -17.61
C ALA A 191 3.44 -8.61 -18.60
N ASN A 192 3.35 -8.20 -19.87
CA ASN A 192 2.70 -8.97 -20.93
C ASN A 192 3.42 -10.29 -21.23
N LYS A 193 4.77 -10.29 -21.29
CA LYS A 193 5.58 -11.49 -21.51
C LYS A 193 5.30 -12.58 -20.48
N TYR A 194 5.14 -12.21 -19.21
CA TYR A 194 4.85 -13.15 -18.12
C TYR A 194 3.37 -13.20 -17.72
N LYS A 195 2.48 -12.48 -18.42
CA LYS A 195 1.05 -12.39 -18.07
C LYS A 195 0.83 -11.96 -16.61
N LEU A 196 1.59 -10.97 -16.16
CA LEU A 196 1.42 -10.35 -14.84
C LEU A 196 0.29 -9.34 -14.92
N LYS A 197 -0.59 -9.33 -13.91
CA LYS A 197 -1.57 -8.26 -13.76
C LYS A 197 -0.85 -6.98 -13.36
N THR A 198 -1.19 -5.87 -14.00
CA THR A 198 -0.72 -4.54 -13.66
C THR A 198 -1.83 -3.76 -13.02
N VAL A 199 -1.48 -2.72 -12.25
CA VAL A 199 -2.49 -1.80 -11.76
C VAL A 199 -3.32 -1.24 -12.92
N LEU A 200 -4.60 -1.05 -12.65
CA LEU A 200 -5.56 -0.53 -13.61
C LEU A 200 -5.08 0.82 -14.17
N LYS A 201 -5.03 0.96 -15.50
CA LYS A 201 -4.88 2.29 -16.12
C LYS A 201 -6.17 3.07 -15.88
N ALA A 202 -6.10 4.21 -15.21
CA ALA A 202 -7.28 4.99 -14.83
C ALA A 202 -7.77 5.85 -15.99
N PHE A 203 -6.85 6.45 -16.76
CA PHE A 203 -7.20 7.34 -17.87
C PHE A 203 -6.32 7.09 -19.08
N ASP A 204 -6.90 7.20 -20.27
CA ASP A 204 -6.19 7.43 -21.52
C ASP A 204 -5.97 8.93 -21.71
N VAL A 205 -4.71 9.34 -21.89
CA VAL A 205 -4.35 10.75 -22.06
C VAL A 205 -4.30 11.08 -23.54
N ASN A 206 -5.21 11.93 -23.99
CA ASN A 206 -5.32 12.38 -25.37
C ASN A 206 -4.88 13.83 -25.51
N ILE A 207 -4.24 14.15 -26.64
CA ILE A 207 -3.81 15.51 -26.99
C ILE A 207 -4.64 15.97 -28.20
N ASP A 208 -5.38 17.07 -28.02
CA ASP A 208 -6.08 17.75 -29.10
C ASP A 208 -5.33 19.02 -29.50
N ASP A 209 -4.82 19.00 -30.73
CA ASP A 209 -4.08 20.10 -31.34
C ASP A 209 -4.99 21.04 -32.19
N ASN A 210 -6.30 20.77 -32.29
CA ASN A 210 -7.15 21.33 -33.35
C ASN A 210 -7.93 22.61 -33.03
N LEU A 211 -7.76 23.24 -31.86
CA LEU A 211 -8.48 24.47 -31.55
C LEU A 211 -7.51 25.60 -31.21
N GLU A 212 -7.28 26.46 -32.21
CA GLU A 212 -6.64 27.78 -32.05
C GLU A 212 -5.13 27.77 -31.73
N GLY A 213 -4.45 26.64 -31.92
CA GLY A 213 -3.00 26.51 -31.64
C GLY A 213 -2.66 26.38 -30.15
N ILE A 214 -3.66 26.12 -29.30
CA ILE A 214 -3.48 25.81 -27.88
C ILE A 214 -3.62 24.30 -27.72
N MET A 215 -2.54 23.64 -27.33
CA MET A 215 -2.55 22.23 -26.97
C MET A 215 -3.49 21.98 -25.79
N LYS A 216 -4.41 21.03 -25.93
CA LYS A 216 -5.31 20.60 -24.84
C LYS A 216 -5.11 19.13 -24.54
N TYR A 217 -5.09 18.81 -23.25
CA TYR A 217 -4.99 17.47 -22.73
C TYR A 217 -6.34 17.02 -22.18
N TRP A 218 -6.72 15.79 -22.49
CA TRP A 218 -7.94 15.14 -22.01
C TRP A 218 -7.56 13.83 -21.34
N GLY A 219 -8.17 13.53 -20.19
CA GLY A 219 -8.04 12.24 -19.53
C GLY A 219 -9.35 11.48 -19.64
N ASP A 220 -9.45 10.55 -20.57
CA ASP A 220 -10.67 9.75 -20.75
C ASP A 220 -10.63 8.56 -19.79
N PRO A 221 -11.61 8.42 -18.86
CA PRO A 221 -11.67 7.27 -17.98
C PRO A 221 -11.68 5.97 -18.80
N THR A 222 -10.81 5.02 -18.46
CA THR A 222 -10.78 3.74 -19.18
C THR A 222 -12.01 2.90 -18.84
N ASP A 223 -12.37 1.96 -19.73
CA ASP A 223 -13.45 1.00 -19.47
C ASP A 223 -13.25 0.28 -18.13
N GLY A 224 -12.01 -0.10 -17.78
CA GLY A 224 -11.75 -0.79 -16.52
C GLY A 224 -11.98 0.07 -15.27
N LEU A 225 -11.76 1.39 -15.35
CA LEU A 225 -12.15 2.30 -14.27
C LEU A 225 -13.67 2.44 -14.24
N CYS A 226 -14.27 2.64 -15.41
CA CYS A 226 -15.71 2.80 -15.55
C CYS A 226 -16.49 1.60 -15.02
N ASP A 227 -16.11 0.38 -15.38
CA ASP A 227 -16.76 -0.86 -14.93
C ASP A 227 -16.69 -1.00 -13.41
N ARG A 228 -15.53 -0.66 -12.83
CA ARG A 228 -15.26 -0.81 -11.40
C ARG A 228 -15.98 0.21 -10.53
N THR A 229 -16.23 1.42 -11.07
CA THR A 229 -16.77 2.55 -10.29
C THR A 229 -17.97 3.24 -10.95
N TYR A 230 -18.66 2.57 -11.88
CA TYR A 230 -19.75 3.10 -12.69
C TYR A 230 -20.75 3.95 -11.91
N ASP A 231 -21.20 3.44 -10.77
CA ASP A 231 -22.18 4.09 -9.88
C ASP A 231 -21.71 5.42 -9.28
N TYR A 232 -20.42 5.72 -9.36
CA TYR A 232 -19.77 6.85 -8.70
C TYR A 232 -19.03 7.76 -9.69
N LEU A 233 -18.96 7.41 -10.97
CA LEU A 233 -18.28 8.23 -11.99
C LEU A 233 -18.87 9.65 -12.04
N PRO A 234 -18.03 10.70 -11.97
CA PRO A 234 -18.46 12.08 -12.23
C PRO A 234 -18.94 12.27 -13.68
N ASP A 235 -19.81 13.26 -13.89
CA ASP A 235 -20.38 13.55 -15.23
C ASP A 235 -19.44 14.42 -16.10
N VAL A 236 -18.25 14.76 -15.57
CA VAL A 236 -17.30 15.67 -16.22
C VAL A 236 -15.94 15.00 -16.28
N GLU A 237 -15.41 14.91 -17.49
CA GLU A 237 -14.07 14.39 -17.77
C GLU A 237 -12.99 15.43 -17.43
N PRO A 238 -11.85 14.99 -16.88
CA PRO A 238 -10.73 15.87 -16.56
C PRO A 238 -10.06 16.38 -17.84
N HIS A 239 -9.80 17.69 -17.91
CA HIS A 239 -9.15 18.32 -19.05
C HIS A 239 -8.27 19.49 -18.63
N GLY A 240 -7.25 19.82 -19.41
CA GLY A 240 -6.35 20.92 -19.08
C GLY A 240 -5.57 21.44 -20.28
N LYS A 241 -5.11 22.70 -20.24
CA LYS A 241 -4.22 23.27 -21.26
C LYS A 241 -2.78 22.82 -21.08
N THR A 242 -2.45 22.27 -19.91
CA THR A 242 -1.16 21.70 -19.57
C THR A 242 -1.37 20.38 -18.85
N LEU A 243 -0.34 19.53 -18.81
CA LEU A 243 -0.38 18.30 -18.00
C LEU A 243 -0.53 18.58 -16.50
N THR A 244 -0.03 19.72 -16.02
CA THR A 244 -0.25 20.18 -14.64
C THR A 244 -1.71 20.53 -14.38
N GLU A 245 -2.36 21.22 -15.31
CA GLU A 245 -3.80 21.49 -15.21
C GLU A 245 -4.60 20.17 -15.24
N LEU A 246 -4.28 19.25 -16.16
CA LEU A 246 -4.89 17.92 -16.20
C LEU A 246 -4.69 17.16 -14.88
N TYR A 247 -3.52 17.26 -14.26
CA TYR A 247 -3.23 16.64 -12.97
C TYR A 247 -4.18 17.11 -11.86
N HIS A 248 -4.46 18.42 -11.79
CA HIS A 248 -5.42 18.97 -10.83
C HIS A 248 -6.87 18.61 -11.16
N ASP A 249 -7.21 18.54 -12.44
CA ASP A 249 -8.53 18.10 -12.88
C ASP A 249 -8.79 16.62 -12.54
N VAL A 250 -7.76 15.76 -12.65
CA VAL A 250 -7.80 14.37 -12.19
C VAL A 250 -7.98 14.28 -10.66
N GLU A 251 -7.30 15.14 -9.88
CA GLU A 251 -7.51 15.27 -8.43
C GLU A 251 -8.97 15.64 -8.11
N SER A 252 -9.55 16.59 -8.86
CA SER A 252 -10.96 16.99 -8.74
C SER A 252 -11.94 15.88 -9.14
N PHE A 253 -11.63 15.13 -10.20
CA PHE A 253 -12.42 14.01 -10.66
C PHE A 253 -12.58 12.95 -9.55
N PHE A 254 -11.46 12.54 -8.94
CA PHE A 254 -11.51 11.56 -7.87
C PHE A 254 -12.20 12.08 -6.60
N GLU A 255 -12.09 13.38 -6.31
CA GLU A 255 -12.86 14.00 -5.22
C GLU A 255 -14.37 13.88 -5.47
N LYS A 256 -14.84 14.24 -6.67
CA LYS A 256 -16.25 14.13 -7.04
C LYS A 256 -16.73 12.68 -6.98
N MET A 257 -15.89 11.72 -7.36
CA MET A 257 -16.20 10.29 -7.25
C MET A 257 -16.38 9.86 -5.78
N ASN A 258 -15.50 10.30 -4.88
CA ASN A 258 -15.62 10.07 -3.45
C ASN A 258 -16.84 10.76 -2.83
N MET A 259 -17.19 11.98 -3.27
CA MET A 259 -18.42 12.66 -2.83
C MET A 259 -19.67 11.88 -3.22
N LYS A 260 -19.79 11.46 -4.50
CA LYS A 260 -20.91 10.62 -4.98
C LYS A 260 -21.02 9.31 -4.18
N PHE A 261 -19.89 8.71 -3.80
CA PHE A 261 -19.87 7.53 -2.94
C PHE A 261 -20.38 7.84 -1.53
N GLN A 262 -19.92 8.92 -0.90
CA GLN A 262 -20.31 9.31 0.45
C GLN A 262 -21.80 9.65 0.57
N ASP A 263 -22.37 10.29 -0.45
CA ASP A 263 -23.80 10.58 -0.55
C ASP A 263 -24.65 9.29 -0.51
N LYS A 264 -24.13 8.20 -1.08
CA LYS A 264 -24.79 6.88 -1.11
C LYS A 264 -24.56 6.05 0.16
N HIS A 265 -23.36 6.10 0.75
CA HIS A 265 -22.91 5.11 1.75
C HIS A 265 -22.57 5.66 3.14
N GLN A 266 -22.86 6.94 3.42
CA GLN A 266 -22.64 7.59 4.73
C GLN A 266 -21.19 7.48 5.26
N GLY A 267 -20.20 7.71 4.39
CA GLY A 267 -18.79 7.84 4.76
C GLY A 267 -17.86 6.88 4.00
N GLY A 268 -16.55 7.01 4.24
CA GLY A 268 -15.51 6.26 3.54
C GLY A 268 -15.10 6.88 2.20
N ILE A 269 -14.25 6.19 1.47
CA ILE A 269 -13.80 6.55 0.12
C ILE A 269 -13.89 5.34 -0.79
N ILE A 270 -14.19 5.57 -2.07
CA ILE A 270 -14.19 4.54 -3.12
C ILE A 270 -12.86 4.50 -3.87
N THR A 271 -12.06 5.57 -3.81
CA THR A 271 -10.72 5.62 -4.40
C THR A 271 -9.79 6.52 -3.59
N GLU A 272 -8.50 6.21 -3.61
CA GLU A 272 -7.46 7.11 -3.12
C GLU A 272 -7.08 8.17 -4.18
N GLY A 273 -7.09 7.79 -5.46
CA GLY A 273 -6.73 8.63 -6.60
C GLY A 273 -5.93 7.87 -7.66
N SER A 274 -4.84 8.47 -8.16
CA SER A 274 -3.95 7.90 -9.18
C SER A 274 -2.46 8.03 -8.86
N VAL A 275 -1.64 7.27 -9.58
CA VAL A 275 -0.20 7.44 -9.70
C VAL A 275 0.12 7.75 -11.15
N TRP A 276 0.79 8.87 -11.37
CA TRP A 276 1.28 9.32 -12.66
C TRP A 276 2.65 8.73 -12.90
N HIS A 277 2.76 7.91 -13.93
CA HIS A 277 3.99 7.40 -14.50
C HIS A 277 4.37 8.29 -15.68
N TYR A 278 5.59 8.84 -15.69
CA TYR A 278 6.02 9.73 -16.77
C TYR A 278 7.54 9.70 -16.94
N GLY A 279 8.01 10.11 -18.11
CA GLY A 279 9.43 10.25 -18.44
C GLY A 279 9.89 9.33 -19.56
N LEU A 280 10.78 9.86 -20.41
CA LEU A 280 11.27 9.17 -21.60
C LEU A 280 12.51 8.30 -21.34
N GLU A 281 13.32 8.65 -20.33
CA GLU A 281 14.56 7.92 -20.00
C GLU A 281 14.41 7.03 -18.77
N GLU A 282 13.66 7.48 -17.78
CA GLU A 282 13.29 6.72 -16.59
C GLU A 282 11.84 7.02 -16.23
N ASN A 283 11.19 6.08 -15.54
CA ASN A 283 9.86 6.32 -15.04
C ASN A 283 9.92 7.07 -13.71
N HIS A 284 9.43 8.30 -13.73
CA HIS A 284 9.10 9.08 -12.56
C HIS A 284 7.67 8.76 -12.13
N MET A 285 7.46 8.65 -10.83
CA MET A 285 6.16 8.33 -10.26
C MET A 285 5.71 9.43 -9.30
N LYS A 286 4.53 9.99 -9.54
CA LYS A 286 3.92 11.01 -8.66
C LYS A 286 2.51 10.60 -8.29
N LYS A 287 2.16 10.72 -7.01
CA LYS A 287 0.80 10.40 -6.54
C LYS A 287 -0.10 11.62 -6.75
N CYS A 288 -1.31 11.40 -7.22
CA CYS A 288 -2.39 12.38 -7.34
C CYS A 288 -3.58 11.85 -6.53
N LYS A 289 -3.88 12.43 -5.37
CA LYS A 289 -4.95 11.92 -4.50
C LYS A 289 -6.15 12.86 -4.55
N ALA A 290 -7.35 12.34 -4.32
CA ALA A 290 -8.54 13.17 -4.10
C ALA A 290 -8.29 14.20 -2.98
N MET A 291 -8.84 15.41 -3.10
CA MET A 291 -8.60 16.49 -2.15
C MET A 291 -8.98 16.08 -0.72
N SER A 292 -10.13 15.47 -0.48
CA SER A 292 -10.55 15.00 0.86
C SER A 292 -9.58 13.97 1.46
N VAL A 293 -9.01 13.10 0.63
CA VAL A 293 -7.97 12.14 1.02
C VAL A 293 -6.66 12.86 1.38
N ARG A 294 -6.38 13.99 0.71
CA ARG A 294 -5.24 14.87 1.00
C ARG A 294 -5.51 15.87 2.14
N GLU A 295 -6.75 16.27 2.39
CA GLU A 295 -7.16 17.35 3.30
C GLU A 295 -7.63 16.85 4.67
N GLY A 296 -7.82 15.53 4.85
CA GLY A 296 -7.74 14.90 6.19
C GLY A 296 -6.49 15.36 6.97
N HIS A 297 -5.46 15.80 6.25
CA HIS A 297 -4.21 16.36 6.76
C HIS A 297 -4.23 17.86 7.11
N ILE A 298 -5.26 18.66 6.75
CA ILE A 298 -5.21 20.14 6.78
C ILE A 298 -6.11 20.81 7.86
N LYS A 299 -6.83 20.08 8.71
CA LYS A 299 -7.52 20.70 9.87
C LYS A 299 -6.60 20.80 11.10
N GLN A 300 -5.54 21.61 11.00
CA GLN A 300 -4.60 21.91 12.11
C GLN A 300 -5.32 22.35 13.40
N ALA A 301 -6.48 23.01 13.30
CA ALA A 301 -7.24 23.50 14.44
C ALA A 301 -7.82 22.41 15.37
N CYS A 302 -7.97 21.16 14.89
CA CYS A 302 -8.64 20.08 15.65
C CYS A 302 -7.70 18.93 16.07
N GLY A 303 -6.39 19.07 15.81
CA GLY A 303 -5.41 18.00 16.02
C GLY A 303 -5.51 16.88 14.99
N ILE A 304 -4.67 15.85 15.14
CA ILE A 304 -4.60 14.73 14.19
C ILE A 304 -5.88 13.86 14.28
N PRO A 305 -6.62 13.62 13.19
CA PRO A 305 -7.83 12.79 13.21
C PRO A 305 -7.61 11.33 13.67
N HIS A 306 -8.66 10.68 14.18
CA HIS A 306 -8.57 9.27 14.61
C HIS A 306 -8.27 8.30 13.47
N HIS A 307 -8.75 8.59 12.26
CA HIS A 307 -8.56 7.70 11.11
C HIS A 307 -7.12 7.73 10.61
N ASP A 308 -6.45 8.88 10.60
CA ASP A 308 -5.03 8.98 10.25
C ASP A 308 -4.12 8.28 11.27
N ILE A 309 -4.44 8.40 12.56
CA ILE A 309 -3.77 7.60 13.60
C ILE A 309 -3.97 6.10 13.36
N ARG A 310 -5.15 5.68 12.92
CA ARG A 310 -5.44 4.27 12.62
C ARG A 310 -4.65 3.79 11.40
N LYS A 311 -4.54 4.58 10.34
CA LYS A 311 -3.68 4.29 9.18
C LYS A 311 -2.22 4.13 9.60
N ALA A 312 -1.71 5.07 10.39
CA ALA A 312 -0.35 4.99 10.92
C ALA A 312 -0.16 3.71 11.74
N LEU A 313 -1.12 3.34 12.59
CA LEU A 313 -1.08 2.08 13.33
C LEU A 313 -1.08 0.84 12.42
N ILE A 314 -1.91 0.81 11.38
CA ILE A 314 -1.91 -0.27 10.39
C ILE A 314 -0.51 -0.38 9.79
N LYS A 315 0.06 0.71 9.26
CA LYS A 315 1.43 0.73 8.70
C LYS A 315 2.49 0.24 9.70
N VAL A 316 2.36 0.57 10.98
CA VAL A 316 3.30 0.08 12.01
C VAL A 316 3.12 -1.42 12.21
N ASP A 317 1.89 -1.93 12.22
CA ASP A 317 1.59 -3.38 12.24
C ASP A 317 2.21 -4.09 11.03
N GLU A 318 2.12 -3.51 9.83
CA GLU A 318 2.70 -4.11 8.61
C GLU A 318 4.23 -4.20 8.65
N ASN A 319 4.87 -3.39 9.50
CA ASN A 319 6.33 -3.24 9.56
C ASN A 319 6.93 -3.73 10.89
N THR A 320 6.18 -4.52 11.66
CA THR A 320 6.67 -5.18 12.87
C THR A 320 6.59 -6.71 12.74
N ASP A 321 7.53 -7.38 13.40
CA ASP A 321 7.64 -8.84 13.40
C ASP A 321 6.68 -9.48 14.42
N LYS A 322 6.17 -8.70 15.37
CA LYS A 322 5.34 -9.16 16.49
C LYS A 322 3.96 -8.56 16.42
N ASP A 323 2.95 -9.31 16.86
CA ASP A 323 1.61 -8.75 17.08
C ASP A 323 1.73 -7.47 17.93
N LEU A 324 1.04 -6.39 17.54
CA LEU A 324 1.09 -5.14 18.28
C LEU A 324 0.65 -5.27 19.75
N SER A 325 -0.12 -6.31 20.10
CA SER A 325 -0.48 -6.62 21.49
C SER A 325 0.70 -7.10 22.35
N GLU A 326 1.77 -7.61 21.73
CA GLU A 326 3.00 -8.05 22.39
C GLU A 326 4.13 -7.01 22.31
N THR A 327 3.89 -5.93 21.57
CA THR A 327 4.89 -4.88 21.32
C THR A 327 4.82 -3.80 22.39
N LYS A 328 5.98 -3.35 22.89
CA LYS A 328 6.06 -2.28 23.90
C LYS A 328 5.41 -1.00 23.37
N ILE A 329 4.54 -0.39 24.17
CA ILE A 329 3.76 0.79 23.76
C ILE A 329 4.66 1.96 23.33
N GLU A 330 5.84 2.13 23.94
CA GLU A 330 6.78 3.19 23.57
C GLU A 330 7.29 3.02 22.13
N TYR A 331 7.50 1.76 21.71
CA TYR A 331 7.91 1.45 20.34
C TYR A 331 6.77 1.78 19.37
N ILE A 332 5.54 1.36 19.69
CA ILE A 332 4.36 1.66 18.86
C ILE A 332 4.16 3.17 18.73
N LEU A 333 4.20 3.90 19.86
CA LEU A 333 4.06 5.35 19.87
C LEU A 333 5.12 6.04 19.02
N THR A 334 6.38 5.62 19.14
CA THR A 334 7.48 6.18 18.35
C THR A 334 7.22 5.98 16.86
N ASN A 335 6.93 4.74 16.43
CA ASN A 335 6.73 4.46 15.01
C ASN A 335 5.43 5.08 14.46
N VAL A 336 4.36 5.19 15.25
CA VAL A 336 3.13 5.89 14.83
C VAL A 336 3.39 7.38 14.68
N LYS A 337 4.09 8.01 15.63
CA LYS A 337 4.48 9.43 15.52
C LYS A 337 5.39 9.65 14.31
N ASP A 338 6.29 8.70 14.04
CA ASP A 338 7.09 8.71 12.83
C ASP A 338 6.18 8.66 11.60
N GLU A 339 5.28 7.68 11.44
CA GLU A 339 4.35 7.64 10.31
C GLU A 339 3.49 8.91 10.16
N LEU A 340 3.02 9.50 11.26
CA LEU A 340 2.25 10.76 11.23
C LEU A 340 3.10 11.97 10.82
N SER A 341 4.40 11.98 11.10
CA SER A 341 5.30 13.06 10.67
C SER A 341 5.56 13.10 9.17
N GLU A 342 4.95 12.18 8.41
CA GLU A 342 4.85 12.30 6.96
C GLU A 342 3.89 13.41 6.51
N GLU A 343 2.88 13.72 7.32
CA GLU A 343 1.73 14.56 6.92
C GLU A 343 1.45 15.70 7.90
N TYR A 344 1.92 15.60 9.14
CA TYR A 344 1.67 16.58 10.19
C TYR A 344 2.95 17.22 10.72
N ASP A 345 2.82 18.49 11.13
CA ASP A 345 3.91 19.22 11.76
C ASP A 345 4.31 18.58 13.10
N LYS A 346 5.61 18.64 13.40
CA LYS A 346 6.19 18.06 14.63
C LYS A 346 5.49 18.56 15.90
N ILE A 347 5.07 19.82 15.93
CA ILE A 347 4.36 20.42 17.07
C ILE A 347 3.04 19.68 17.37
N MET A 348 2.29 19.29 16.33
CA MET A 348 1.04 18.53 16.50
C MET A 348 1.28 17.10 16.97
N ILE A 349 2.38 16.50 16.51
CA ILE A 349 2.72 15.09 16.78
C ILE A 349 3.24 14.91 18.20
N ASP A 350 4.07 15.84 18.65
CA ASP A 350 4.64 15.85 20.00
C ASP A 350 3.63 16.35 21.06
N ASP A 351 2.44 16.80 20.65
CA ASP A 351 1.36 17.19 21.56
C ASP A 351 0.87 15.99 22.40
N LYS A 352 0.74 16.19 23.72
CA LYS A 352 0.27 15.16 24.65
C LYS A 352 -1.13 14.63 24.30
N ARG A 353 -2.02 15.46 23.78
CA ARG A 353 -3.35 15.06 23.31
C ARG A 353 -3.26 14.10 22.15
N THR A 354 -2.30 14.30 21.23
CA THR A 354 -2.05 13.36 20.13
C THR A 354 -1.59 12.02 20.67
N GLU A 355 -0.69 11.99 21.64
CA GLU A 355 -0.25 10.74 22.27
C GLU A 355 -1.40 10.00 22.97
N ASP A 356 -2.23 10.69 23.74
CA ASP A 356 -3.41 10.11 24.40
C ASP A 356 -4.42 9.57 23.37
N LYS A 357 -4.54 10.27 22.24
CA LYS A 357 -5.37 9.86 21.11
C LYS A 357 -4.82 8.61 20.43
N ILE A 358 -3.49 8.51 20.23
CA ILE A 358 -2.83 7.29 19.73
C ILE A 358 -3.11 6.11 20.66
N LYS A 359 -2.93 6.28 21.97
CA LYS A 359 -3.23 5.23 22.96
C LYS A 359 -4.70 4.79 22.90
N SER A 360 -5.63 5.74 22.75
CA SER A 360 -7.06 5.45 22.61
C SER A 360 -7.39 4.65 21.34
N VAL A 361 -6.82 5.04 20.19
CA VAL A 361 -7.01 4.32 18.93
C VAL A 361 -6.34 2.96 18.98
N LEU A 362 -5.12 2.85 19.50
CA LEU A 362 -4.42 1.58 19.72
C LEU A 362 -5.25 0.64 20.59
N GLY A 363 -5.80 1.14 21.70
CA GLY A 363 -6.69 0.34 22.55
C GLY A 363 -7.97 -0.11 21.85
N LYS A 364 -8.47 0.63 20.84
CA LYS A 364 -9.58 0.18 19.98
C LYS A 364 -9.13 -0.82 18.92
N TYR A 365 -7.93 -0.66 18.40
CA TYR A 365 -7.32 -1.51 17.38
C TYR A 365 -6.96 -2.89 17.95
N LEU A 366 -6.28 -2.91 19.11
CA LEU A 366 -5.89 -4.12 19.85
C LEU A 366 -7.04 -4.80 20.59
N ARG A 367 -8.20 -4.15 20.69
CA ARG A 367 -9.43 -4.81 21.11
C ARG A 367 -9.81 -5.81 20.02
N LYS A 368 -9.11 -6.95 19.99
CA LYS A 368 -9.69 -8.22 19.57
C LYS A 368 -10.98 -8.31 20.36
N VAL A 369 -12.10 -8.48 19.67
CA VAL A 369 -13.36 -8.79 20.32
C VAL A 369 -13.04 -9.98 21.22
N HIS A 370 -13.08 -9.79 22.53
CA HIS A 370 -12.93 -10.92 23.44
C HIS A 370 -14.21 -11.72 23.28
N ILE A 371 -14.12 -12.73 22.43
CA ILE A 371 -15.15 -13.73 22.25
C ILE A 371 -14.80 -14.77 23.31
N ASP A 372 -15.52 -14.75 24.42
CA ASP A 372 -15.42 -15.83 25.38
C ASP A 372 -15.99 -17.12 24.77
N ALA A 373 -15.72 -18.28 25.39
CA ALA A 373 -16.14 -19.57 24.86
C ALA A 373 -17.68 -19.67 24.67
N GLU A 374 -18.45 -18.94 25.48
CA GLU A 374 -19.91 -18.85 25.33
C GLU A 374 -20.28 -18.11 24.04
N MET A 375 -19.63 -16.97 23.77
CA MET A 375 -19.85 -16.20 22.57
C MET A 375 -19.37 -16.93 21.31
N GLU A 376 -18.27 -17.68 21.37
CA GLU A 376 -17.80 -18.52 20.24
C GLU A 376 -18.84 -19.56 19.86
N GLN A 377 -19.44 -20.23 20.86
CA GLN A 377 -20.50 -21.19 20.63
C GLN A 377 -21.75 -20.54 20.01
N ILE A 378 -22.10 -19.33 20.45
CA ILE A 378 -23.22 -18.56 19.89
C ILE A 378 -22.95 -18.24 18.42
N ILE A 379 -21.76 -17.75 18.10
CA ILE A 379 -21.37 -17.39 16.73
C ILE A 379 -21.36 -18.63 15.83
N GLN A 380 -20.74 -19.73 16.28
CA GLN A 380 -20.71 -20.99 15.52
C GLN A 380 -22.12 -21.56 15.31
N ARG A 381 -23.00 -21.43 16.32
CA ARG A 381 -24.39 -21.86 16.21
C ARG A 381 -25.15 -21.04 15.18
N ILE A 382 -24.98 -19.72 15.15
CA ILE A 382 -25.59 -18.85 14.12
C ILE A 382 -25.06 -19.21 12.73
N HIS A 383 -23.75 -19.46 12.62
CA HIS A 383 -23.11 -19.83 11.38
C HIS A 383 -23.60 -21.21 10.86
N ASN A 384 -23.95 -22.13 11.76
CA ASN A 384 -24.45 -23.46 11.41
C ASN A 384 -25.98 -23.52 11.20
N GLU A 385 -26.75 -22.61 11.82
CA GLU A 385 -28.21 -22.58 11.71
C GLU A 385 -28.70 -21.88 10.42
N ILE A 386 -27.81 -21.16 9.73
CA ILE A 386 -28.07 -20.53 8.44
C ILE A 386 -27.09 -21.06 7.42
N ASP A 387 -27.45 -20.98 6.13
CA ASP A 387 -26.52 -21.17 5.03
C ASP A 387 -25.18 -20.43 5.30
N PRO A 388 -24.04 -21.13 5.31
CA PRO A 388 -22.72 -20.54 5.49
C PRO A 388 -22.45 -19.35 4.56
N ASP A 389 -23.04 -19.34 3.37
CA ASP A 389 -22.85 -18.28 2.37
C ASP A 389 -23.77 -17.06 2.61
N SER A 390 -24.62 -17.09 3.64
CA SER A 390 -25.49 -15.96 3.98
C SER A 390 -24.73 -14.74 4.47
N SER A 391 -25.25 -13.57 4.12
CA SER A 391 -24.63 -12.29 4.49
C SER A 391 -24.53 -12.13 6.01
N PRO A 392 -23.53 -11.38 6.51
CA PRO A 392 -23.45 -11.02 7.92
C PRO A 392 -24.72 -10.35 8.46
N ALA A 393 -25.45 -9.63 7.61
CA ALA A 393 -26.71 -8.98 8.00
C ALA A 393 -27.82 -10.01 8.29
N ASP A 394 -27.92 -11.08 7.50
CA ASP A 394 -28.92 -12.14 7.72
C ASP A 394 -28.57 -12.98 8.95
N LYS A 395 -27.28 -13.29 9.14
CA LYS A 395 -26.76 -13.93 10.36
C LYS A 395 -27.05 -13.07 11.61
N MET A 396 -26.97 -11.75 11.50
CA MET A 396 -27.34 -10.84 12.59
C MET A 396 -28.84 -10.76 12.88
N ARG A 397 -29.72 -10.98 11.89
CA ARG A 397 -31.18 -11.07 12.15
C ARG A 397 -31.49 -12.28 13.01
N VAL A 398 -30.84 -13.41 12.73
CA VAL A 398 -30.99 -14.63 13.54
C VAL A 398 -30.40 -14.47 14.93
N PHE A 399 -29.23 -13.84 15.07
CA PHE A 399 -28.70 -13.49 16.40
C PHE A 399 -29.72 -12.68 17.22
N ALA A 400 -30.33 -11.66 16.61
CA ALA A 400 -31.31 -10.81 17.29
C ALA A 400 -32.59 -11.56 17.71
N GLN A 401 -32.98 -12.60 16.95
CA GLN A 401 -34.14 -13.43 17.25
C GLN A 401 -33.85 -14.47 18.35
N LEU A 402 -32.71 -15.15 18.27
CA LEU A 402 -32.32 -16.21 19.20
C LEU A 402 -31.81 -15.66 20.54
N TYR A 403 -31.19 -14.48 20.52
CA TYR A 403 -30.53 -13.87 21.68
C TYR A 403 -31.00 -12.44 21.94
N PRO A 404 -32.32 -12.19 22.13
CA PRO A 404 -32.87 -10.84 22.27
C PRO A 404 -32.29 -10.07 23.48
N ASN A 405 -31.88 -10.81 24.52
CA ASN A 405 -31.28 -10.24 25.73
C ASN A 405 -29.80 -9.83 25.55
N MET A 406 -29.15 -10.25 24.46
CA MET A 406 -27.72 -10.00 24.18
C MET A 406 -27.50 -8.87 23.17
N ARG A 407 -28.50 -7.99 22.99
CA ARG A 407 -28.44 -6.87 22.03
C ARG A 407 -27.22 -5.95 22.21
N LYS A 408 -26.68 -5.83 23.43
CA LYS A 408 -25.45 -5.04 23.69
C LYS A 408 -24.19 -5.66 23.06
N GLN A 409 -24.23 -6.95 22.75
CA GLN A 409 -23.13 -7.70 22.13
C GLN A 409 -23.31 -7.86 20.62
N SER A 410 -24.34 -7.27 20.01
CA SER A 410 -24.54 -7.34 18.56
C SER A 410 -23.33 -6.86 17.75
N LYS A 411 -22.59 -5.86 18.25
CA LYS A 411 -21.38 -5.38 17.59
C LYS A 411 -20.25 -6.42 17.61
N THR A 412 -20.06 -7.07 18.75
CA THR A 412 -19.09 -8.17 18.96
C THR A 412 -19.39 -9.33 18.02
N VAL A 413 -20.64 -9.77 17.98
CA VAL A 413 -21.09 -10.89 17.12
C VAL A 413 -20.95 -10.54 15.64
N TYR A 414 -21.36 -9.34 15.23
CA TYR A 414 -21.20 -8.89 13.85
C TYR A 414 -19.73 -8.85 13.42
N GLN A 415 -18.86 -8.29 14.26
CA GLN A 415 -17.43 -8.23 13.97
C GLN A 415 -16.82 -9.62 13.85
N ALA A 416 -17.22 -10.56 14.70
CA ALA A 416 -16.77 -11.95 14.61
C ALA A 416 -17.26 -12.65 13.34
N LEU A 417 -18.56 -12.50 13.00
CA LEU A 417 -19.16 -13.09 11.80
C LEU A 417 -18.60 -12.52 10.48
N VAL A 418 -18.06 -11.30 10.50
CA VAL A 418 -17.36 -10.68 9.35
C VAL A 418 -15.90 -11.12 9.27
N SER A 419 -15.36 -11.67 10.36
CA SER A 419 -13.98 -12.15 10.45
C SER A 419 -13.84 -13.66 10.26
N MET A 420 -14.95 -14.41 10.32
CA MET A 420 -15.08 -15.81 9.91
C MET A 420 -15.45 -15.88 8.43
#